data_AF-C4WRV6-F1
#
_entry.id   AF-C4WRV6-F1
#
_cell.length_a   1.000
_cell.length_b   1.000
_cell.length_c   1.000
_cell.angle_alpha   90.00
_cell.angle_beta   90.00
_cell.angle_gamma   90.00
#
_symmetry.space_group_name_H-M   'P 1'
#
loop_
_entity.id
_entity.type
_entity.pdbx_description
1 polymer ?
#
loop_
_entity_poly.entity_id
_entity_poly.type
_entity_poly.pdbx_seq_one_letter_code
_entity_poly.pdbx_strand_id
1 'polypeptide(L)'
;MAKVLFLVSTMLLNSYLSEQATLFHDDNIIDKSVMGTDTLKVGENVGPNSVEEEHLMLSGTRGVEATSKSKMLHKTRNRRCFRVEIDHQIDQEFDARKRWPHCKTIGEVPNDGNSLLSWAYVPTGVFADRMCIATNGTYNQLLSTEELISCSGIKEDEFGSVNDYYVWEYLKNHGLVSGGKYNTNNGCQPSKIPPIGNLPTGSYENTCEKRCYGNNTINYNQDHVKIKNHYDIEYEDIQREVQNYGPVSMAFRVFDNDFFLYKSG
;
A
#
# COMPACT_ATOMS: atom_id res chain seq x y z
N MET A 1 -51.27 20.15 -57.06
CA MET A 1 -51.45 18.80 -57.63
C MET A 1 -50.13 18.04 -57.52
N ALA A 2 -50.21 16.85 -56.91
CA ALA A 2 -49.23 15.83 -56.57
C ALA A 2 -47.83 15.84 -57.22
N LYS A 3 -46.78 15.58 -56.41
CA LYS A 3 -45.70 14.62 -56.71
C LYS A 3 -45.18 14.02 -55.37
N VAL A 4 -45.53 12.77 -55.06
CA VAL A 4 -44.80 11.51 -55.34
C VAL A 4 -43.93 11.07 -54.15
N LEU A 5 -44.41 10.05 -53.44
CA LEU A 5 -43.63 9.16 -52.59
C LEU A 5 -42.57 8.44 -53.44
N PHE A 6 -41.34 8.36 -52.95
CA PHE A 6 -40.48 7.20 -53.15
C PHE A 6 -39.66 6.93 -51.89
N LEU A 7 -39.92 5.77 -51.30
CA LEU A 7 -39.08 5.09 -50.34
C LEU A 7 -37.72 4.77 -51.00
N VAL A 8 -36.64 5.24 -50.39
CA VAL A 8 -35.33 4.57 -50.46
C VAL A 8 -34.75 4.56 -49.04
N SER A 9 -35.06 3.48 -48.34
CA SER A 9 -34.30 3.01 -47.18
C SER A 9 -33.01 2.42 -47.70
N THR A 10 -31.89 3.11 -47.49
CA THR A 10 -30.54 2.55 -47.64
C THR A 10 -29.66 3.10 -46.52
N MET A 11 -29.50 2.25 -45.50
CA MET A 11 -28.29 2.08 -44.69
C MET A 11 -27.39 3.31 -44.48
N LEU A 12 -27.63 4.02 -43.38
CA LEU A 12 -26.56 4.56 -42.54
C LEU A 12 -26.74 3.96 -41.14
N LEU A 13 -26.52 2.65 -41.05
CA LEU A 13 -26.08 2.00 -39.82
C LEU A 13 -24.55 2.19 -39.75
N ASN A 14 -24.02 2.38 -38.54
CA ASN A 14 -22.65 2.82 -38.18
C ASN A 14 -22.54 4.36 -38.26
N SER A 15 -22.61 5.11 -37.17
CA SER A 15 -21.80 4.99 -35.97
C SER A 15 -22.37 5.87 -34.84
N TYR A 16 -23.49 5.45 -34.23
CA TYR A 16 -23.99 6.02 -32.98
C TYR A 16 -24.66 4.90 -32.20
N LEU A 17 -23.89 4.19 -31.37
CA LEU A 17 -24.32 3.38 -30.21
C LEU A 17 -23.11 2.56 -29.71
N SER A 18 -22.40 3.09 -28.72
CA SER A 18 -21.38 2.45 -27.89
C SER A 18 -20.75 3.61 -27.12
N GLU A 19 -21.14 3.96 -25.89
CA GLU A 19 -20.78 3.25 -24.66
C GLU A 19 -21.85 3.53 -23.59
N GLN A 20 -22.87 2.70 -23.52
CA GLN A 20 -23.46 2.34 -22.23
C GLN A 20 -23.14 0.86 -22.09
N ALA A 21 -22.01 0.59 -21.43
CA ALA A 21 -21.63 -0.76 -21.03
C ALA A 21 -22.73 -1.25 -20.07
N THR A 22 -23.72 -1.92 -20.65
CA THR A 22 -24.57 -2.87 -19.98
C THR A 22 -23.67 -4.03 -19.59
N LEU A 23 -23.04 -3.92 -18.42
CA LEU A 23 -22.27 -5.01 -17.83
C LEU A 23 -23.26 -6.08 -17.39
N PHE A 24 -23.17 -7.20 -18.11
CA PHE A 24 -23.94 -8.40 -17.89
C PHE A 24 -23.80 -8.87 -16.44
N HIS A 25 -24.92 -8.94 -15.74
CA HIS A 25 -25.07 -9.79 -14.57
C HIS A 25 -25.14 -11.23 -15.09
N ASP A 26 -24.01 -11.90 -15.12
CA ASP A 26 -23.92 -13.33 -15.44
C ASP A 26 -23.46 -14.06 -14.16
N ASP A 27 -24.41 -14.67 -13.46
CA ASP A 27 -24.22 -15.46 -12.23
C ASP A 27 -23.41 -16.77 -12.47
N ASN A 28 -22.53 -16.81 -13.47
CA ASN A 28 -21.86 -18.01 -13.96
C ASN A 28 -20.37 -17.84 -14.29
N ILE A 29 -19.65 -16.90 -13.68
CA ILE A 29 -18.18 -16.86 -13.79
C ILE A 29 -17.52 -17.43 -12.53
N ILE A 30 -17.68 -18.75 -12.36
CA ILE A 30 -16.56 -19.58 -11.89
C ILE A 30 -16.26 -20.54 -13.02
N ASP A 31 -15.69 -20.03 -14.11
CA ASP A 31 -15.01 -20.90 -15.05
C ASP A 31 -13.69 -21.34 -14.42
N LYS A 32 -13.72 -22.49 -13.74
CA LYS A 32 -12.55 -23.16 -13.14
C LYS A 32 -11.47 -23.55 -14.16
N SER A 33 -11.59 -23.15 -15.42
CA SER A 33 -10.69 -23.56 -16.50
C SER A 33 -9.71 -22.50 -17.00
N VAL A 34 -9.73 -21.26 -16.49
CA VAL A 34 -8.80 -20.20 -16.96
C VAL A 34 -8.06 -19.51 -15.83
N MET A 35 -7.15 -20.25 -15.17
CA MET A 35 -5.94 -19.67 -14.58
C MET A 35 -4.88 -20.75 -14.44
N GLY A 36 -4.14 -20.95 -15.52
CA GLY A 36 -3.04 -21.90 -15.59
C GLY A 36 -1.80 -21.42 -14.85
N THR A 37 -1.77 -21.61 -13.53
CA THR A 37 -0.56 -21.92 -12.77
C THR A 37 -0.95 -22.90 -11.65
N ASP A 38 -0.38 -24.12 -11.65
CA ASP A 38 -0.71 -25.20 -10.70
C ASP A 38 -0.40 -24.86 -9.21
N THR A 39 0.13 -23.67 -8.93
CA THR A 39 0.60 -23.25 -7.61
C THR A 39 -0.35 -22.32 -6.85
N LEU A 40 -1.23 -21.57 -7.54
CA LEU A 40 -2.09 -20.56 -6.91
C LEU A 40 -3.51 -21.08 -6.73
N LYS A 41 -4.10 -20.86 -5.54
CA LYS A 41 -5.50 -21.20 -5.24
C LYS A 41 -6.36 -19.95 -5.11
N VAL A 42 -7.56 -20.04 -5.68
CA VAL A 42 -8.55 -18.96 -5.76
C VAL A 42 -9.78 -19.30 -4.90
N GLY A 43 -10.37 -18.28 -4.25
CA GLY A 43 -11.68 -18.36 -3.59
C GLY A 43 -12.24 -16.98 -3.21
N GLU A 44 -13.51 -16.92 -2.81
CA GLU A 44 -14.18 -15.66 -2.44
C GLU A 44 -13.54 -15.04 -1.17
N ASN A 45 -12.90 -13.88 -1.30
CA ASN A 45 -12.38 -13.08 -0.19
C ASN A 45 -13.29 -11.91 0.19
N VAL A 46 -14.16 -11.49 -0.73
CA VAL A 46 -15.00 -10.28 -0.64
C VAL A 46 -16.45 -10.69 -0.42
N GLY A 47 -17.17 -10.00 0.47
CA GLY A 47 -18.58 -10.31 0.76
C GLY A 47 -19.51 -9.98 -0.42
N PRO A 48 -20.70 -10.60 -0.52
CA PRO A 48 -21.56 -10.52 -1.70
C PRO A 48 -22.14 -9.12 -2.02
N ASN A 49 -21.93 -8.12 -1.16
CA ASN A 49 -22.52 -6.77 -1.30
C ASN A 49 -21.49 -5.66 -1.63
N SER A 50 -20.25 -5.98 -2.00
CA SER A 50 -19.20 -4.96 -2.17
C SER A 50 -18.36 -5.08 -3.45
N VAL A 51 -18.74 -5.98 -4.35
CA VAL A 51 -17.87 -6.44 -5.44
C VAL A 51 -17.50 -5.34 -6.46
N GLU A 52 -18.36 -4.37 -6.76
CA GLU A 52 -18.08 -3.43 -7.86
C GLU A 52 -17.30 -2.18 -7.42
N GLU A 53 -17.61 -1.63 -6.24
CA GLU A 53 -16.90 -0.47 -5.70
C GLU A 53 -15.58 -0.85 -5.02
N GLU A 54 -15.52 -2.01 -4.35
CA GLU A 54 -14.32 -2.45 -3.62
C GLU A 54 -13.20 -2.88 -4.60
N HIS A 55 -13.55 -3.46 -5.76
CA HIS A 55 -12.59 -3.89 -6.78
C HIS A 55 -11.87 -2.73 -7.48
N LEU A 56 -12.57 -1.61 -7.68
CA LEU A 56 -11.97 -0.38 -8.21
C LEU A 56 -11.10 0.35 -7.18
N MET A 57 -11.46 0.26 -5.89
CA MET A 57 -10.78 0.93 -4.78
C MET A 57 -9.53 0.17 -4.31
N LEU A 58 -9.57 -1.17 -4.33
CA LEU A 58 -8.44 -2.04 -3.98
C LEU A 58 -7.27 -1.96 -4.95
N SER A 59 -7.48 -1.36 -6.13
CA SER A 59 -6.45 -1.03 -7.12
C SER A 59 -5.71 0.29 -6.85
N GLY A 60 -5.76 0.81 -5.61
CA GLY A 60 -5.28 2.12 -5.14
C GLY A 60 -3.81 2.50 -5.38
N THR A 61 -3.03 1.65 -6.05
CA THR A 61 -1.80 2.06 -6.73
C THR A 61 -1.94 1.71 -8.20
N ARG A 62 -2.70 2.52 -8.95
CA ARG A 62 -2.79 2.41 -10.41
C ARG A 62 -1.51 2.92 -11.05
N GLY A 63 -0.46 2.10 -10.93
CA GLY A 63 0.81 2.26 -11.62
C GLY A 63 1.65 3.42 -11.09
N VAL A 64 2.80 3.08 -10.51
CA VAL A 64 3.93 4.01 -10.51
C VAL A 64 4.28 4.23 -11.98
N GLU A 65 3.95 5.40 -12.51
CA GLU A 65 4.48 5.81 -13.81
C GLU A 65 5.99 5.89 -13.66
N ALA A 66 6.71 4.99 -14.34
CA ALA A 66 8.16 4.99 -14.38
C ALA A 66 8.64 6.16 -15.26
N THR A 67 8.41 7.40 -14.85
CA THR A 67 8.84 8.56 -15.64
C THR A 67 9.25 9.76 -14.81
N SER A 68 10.51 10.16 -15.06
CA SER A 68 11.16 11.44 -14.78
C SER A 68 11.99 11.53 -13.49
N LYS A 69 13.28 11.13 -13.61
CA LYS A 69 14.40 11.45 -12.70
C LYS A 69 14.03 11.39 -11.21
N SER A 70 13.97 10.17 -10.67
CA SER A 70 13.87 9.94 -9.23
C SER A 70 14.90 10.80 -8.49
N LYS A 71 14.44 11.63 -7.56
CA LYS A 71 15.30 12.37 -6.62
C LYS A 71 15.79 11.46 -5.48
N MET A 72 15.32 10.21 -5.41
CA MET A 72 15.80 9.27 -4.40
C MET A 72 17.25 8.89 -4.66
N LEU A 73 18.00 8.88 -3.57
CA LEU A 73 19.35 8.35 -3.58
C LEU A 73 19.23 6.86 -3.89
N HIS A 74 19.96 6.36 -4.88
CA HIS A 74 20.05 4.92 -5.06
C HIS A 74 21.10 4.39 -4.10
N LYS A 75 20.88 3.18 -3.55
CA LYS A 75 21.90 2.53 -2.72
C LYS A 75 23.12 2.21 -3.59
N THR A 76 24.05 3.15 -3.66
CA THR A 76 25.28 2.96 -4.45
C THR A 76 26.11 1.85 -3.82
N ARG A 77 26.42 0.83 -4.61
CA ARG A 77 27.35 -0.23 -4.24
C ARG A 77 28.78 0.32 -4.16
N ASN A 78 29.10 1.07 -3.11
CA ASN A 78 30.45 1.56 -2.89
C ASN A 78 31.33 0.40 -2.39
N ARG A 79 32.09 -0.21 -3.30
CA ARG A 79 33.04 -1.30 -3.00
C ARG A 79 34.04 -0.95 -1.87
N ARG A 80 34.28 0.34 -1.57
CA ARG A 80 35.20 0.77 -0.51
C ARG A 80 34.62 0.79 0.91
N CYS A 81 33.29 0.76 1.07
CA CYS A 81 32.66 0.66 2.39
C CYS A 81 32.45 -0.80 2.85
N PHE A 82 32.66 -1.76 1.95
CA PHE A 82 32.55 -3.21 2.18
C PHE A 82 33.89 -3.82 2.60
N ARG A 83 34.53 -3.28 3.65
CA ARG A 83 35.67 -3.97 4.28
C ARG A 83 35.23 -5.05 5.28
N VAL A 84 33.92 -5.21 5.44
CA VAL A 84 33.33 -6.41 6.05
C VAL A 84 32.60 -7.12 4.91
N GLU A 85 33.32 -7.98 4.21
CA GLU A 85 32.71 -9.12 3.53
C GLU A 85 31.97 -9.92 4.59
N ILE A 86 30.71 -9.57 4.79
CA ILE A 86 29.75 -10.60 5.15
C ILE A 86 29.29 -11.17 3.81
N ASP A 87 30.11 -12.06 3.27
CA ASP A 87 29.68 -13.10 2.34
C ASP A 87 28.78 -14.08 3.10
N HIS A 88 27.68 -13.56 3.68
CA HIS A 88 26.57 -14.43 3.99
C HIS A 88 25.97 -14.74 2.64
N GLN A 89 26.21 -15.97 2.20
CA GLN A 89 25.40 -16.66 1.22
C GLN A 89 23.94 -16.26 1.45
N ILE A 90 23.33 -15.61 0.45
CA ILE A 90 21.92 -15.20 0.53
C ILE A 90 21.11 -16.46 0.78
N ASP A 91 20.39 -16.50 1.89
CA ASP A 91 19.55 -17.65 2.25
C ASP A 91 18.51 -17.86 1.14
N GLN A 92 18.32 -19.11 0.71
CA GLN A 92 17.32 -19.45 -0.31
C GLN A 92 15.89 -19.21 0.17
N GLU A 93 15.65 -19.43 1.46
CA GLU A 93 14.39 -19.13 2.13
C GLU A 93 14.65 -18.17 3.29
N PHE A 94 13.84 -17.13 3.40
CA PHE A 94 13.96 -16.15 4.46
C PHE A 94 12.60 -15.70 4.96
N ASP A 95 12.45 -15.63 6.28
CA ASP A 95 11.27 -15.11 6.95
C ASP A 95 11.71 -14.14 8.05
N ALA A 96 11.41 -12.85 7.86
CA ALA A 96 11.79 -11.79 8.79
C ALA A 96 11.23 -12.03 10.21
N ARG A 97 10.05 -12.66 10.32
CA ARG A 97 9.42 -12.98 11.62
C ARG A 97 10.21 -14.05 12.38
N LYS A 98 10.83 -14.98 11.65
CA LYS A 98 11.72 -16.01 12.23
C LYS A 98 13.10 -15.46 12.55
N ARG A 99 13.61 -14.54 11.72
CA ARG A 99 14.93 -13.90 11.92
C ARG A 99 14.95 -12.96 13.11
N TRP A 100 13.90 -12.17 13.28
CA TRP A 100 13.74 -11.21 14.39
C TRP A 100 12.48 -11.49 15.20
N PRO A 101 12.41 -12.64 15.91
CA PRO A 101 11.19 -13.07 16.60
C PRO A 101 10.81 -12.17 17.78
N HIS A 102 11.75 -11.35 18.26
CA HIS A 102 11.49 -10.37 19.30
C HIS A 102 10.79 -9.12 18.75
N CYS A 103 10.84 -8.85 17.44
CA CYS A 103 10.17 -7.73 16.79
C CYS A 103 8.76 -8.10 16.40
N LYS A 104 7.79 -7.68 17.25
CA LYS A 104 6.40 -8.09 17.11
C LYS A 104 5.72 -7.42 15.92
N THR A 105 6.20 -6.23 15.53
CA THR A 105 5.65 -5.43 14.43
C THR A 105 5.72 -6.14 13.07
N ILE A 106 6.76 -6.97 12.82
CA ILE A 106 7.01 -7.61 11.50
C ILE A 106 5.88 -8.57 11.10
N GLY A 107 5.14 -9.10 12.06
CA GLY A 107 4.00 -9.99 11.82
C GLY A 107 2.64 -9.31 11.91
N GLU A 108 2.60 -8.01 12.23
CA GLU A 108 1.34 -7.28 12.36
C GLU A 108 0.81 -6.92 10.97
N VAL A 109 -0.37 -7.45 10.65
CA VAL A 109 -1.10 -7.08 9.44
C VAL A 109 -2.10 -5.98 9.82
N PRO A 110 -1.84 -4.71 9.45
CA PRO A 110 -2.83 -3.65 9.66
C PRO A 110 -4.02 -3.91 8.74
N ASN A 111 -5.22 -3.71 9.28
CA ASN A 111 -6.41 -3.55 8.46
C ASN A 111 -6.50 -2.07 8.13
N ASP A 112 -6.11 -1.73 6.91
CA ASP A 112 -6.12 -0.38 6.36
C ASP A 112 -7.53 0.16 6.16
N GLY A 113 -8.54 -0.71 6.13
CA GLY A 113 -9.94 -0.39 5.86
C GLY A 113 -10.15 0.05 4.41
N ASN A 114 -9.27 0.89 3.88
CA ASN A 114 -9.26 1.39 2.53
C ASN A 114 -7.85 1.25 1.95
N SER A 115 -7.72 0.40 0.93
CA SER A 115 -6.51 0.19 0.10
C SER A 115 -5.88 1.46 -0.46
N LEU A 116 -6.67 2.54 -0.64
CA LEU A 116 -6.16 3.84 -1.07
C LEU A 116 -5.15 4.41 -0.06
N LEU A 117 -5.15 3.96 1.19
CA LEU A 117 -4.23 4.41 2.23
C LEU A 117 -2.93 3.57 2.30
N SER A 118 -2.75 2.61 1.40
CA SER A 118 -1.57 1.75 1.37
C SER A 118 -0.25 2.54 1.29
N TRP A 119 -0.24 3.70 0.62
CA TRP A 119 0.89 4.62 0.57
C TRP A 119 1.36 5.10 1.95
N ALA A 120 0.49 5.09 2.97
CA ALA A 120 0.83 5.47 4.34
C ALA A 120 1.08 4.24 5.22
N TYR A 121 0.24 3.21 5.13
CA TYR A 121 0.35 2.00 5.96
C TYR A 121 1.65 1.23 5.71
N VAL A 122 2.03 1.03 4.44
CA VAL A 122 3.23 0.25 4.09
C VAL A 122 4.52 0.89 4.63
N PRO A 123 4.85 2.17 4.31
CA PRO A 123 6.09 2.77 4.82
C PRO A 123 6.08 2.95 6.34
N THR A 124 4.93 3.19 6.97
CA THR A 124 4.83 3.25 8.43
C THR A 124 5.15 1.90 9.08
N GLY A 125 4.63 0.80 8.52
CA GLY A 125 4.93 -0.57 8.97
C GLY A 125 6.40 -0.92 8.81
N VAL A 126 6.96 -0.70 7.61
CA VAL A 126 8.40 -0.90 7.33
C VAL A 126 9.27 -0.09 8.28
N PHE A 127 8.88 1.15 8.57
CA PHE A 127 9.62 1.99 9.51
C PHE A 127 9.58 1.43 10.94
N ALA A 128 8.41 0.99 11.42
CA ALA A 128 8.28 0.38 12.75
C ALA A 128 9.14 -0.91 12.87
N ASP A 129 9.10 -1.76 11.86
CA ASP A 129 9.90 -3.00 11.79
C ASP A 129 11.40 -2.71 11.84
N ARG A 130 11.86 -1.80 10.99
CA ARG A 130 13.27 -1.43 10.93
C ARG A 130 13.73 -0.70 12.18
N MET A 131 12.86 0.05 12.85
CA MET A 131 13.16 0.62 14.16
C MET A 131 13.37 -0.46 15.21
N CYS A 132 12.53 -1.49 15.22
CA CYS A 132 12.72 -2.62 16.12
C CYS A 132 14.04 -3.36 15.86
N ILE A 133 14.32 -3.67 14.59
CA ILE A 133 15.56 -4.36 14.20
C ILE A 133 16.79 -3.52 14.58
N ALA A 134 16.80 -2.23 14.22
CA ALA A 134 17.93 -1.34 14.46
C ALA A 134 18.19 -1.07 15.94
N THR A 135 17.16 -1.14 16.77
CA THR A 135 17.24 -0.93 18.22
C THR A 135 17.27 -2.23 19.02
N ASN A 136 17.37 -3.38 18.33
CA ASN A 136 17.36 -4.72 18.92
C ASN A 136 16.19 -4.93 19.91
N GLY A 137 15.00 -4.49 19.50
CA GLY A 137 13.77 -4.62 20.29
C GLY A 137 13.51 -3.54 21.34
N THR A 138 14.42 -2.57 21.52
CA THR A 138 14.19 -1.46 22.47
C THR A 138 13.02 -0.57 22.03
N TYR A 139 12.87 -0.35 20.72
CA TYR A 139 11.70 0.26 20.12
C TYR A 139 10.87 -0.80 19.41
N ASN A 140 9.78 -1.27 20.01
CA ASN A 140 8.99 -2.40 19.48
C ASN A 140 7.50 -2.10 19.57
N GLN A 141 7.10 -1.01 18.91
CA GLN A 141 5.74 -0.51 18.89
C GLN A 141 5.40 0.02 17.49
N LEU A 142 4.10 0.06 17.19
CA LEU A 142 3.60 0.62 15.94
C LEU A 142 3.75 2.15 15.93
N LEU A 143 3.92 2.70 14.74
CA LEU A 143 3.99 4.13 14.47
C LEU A 143 2.65 4.65 13.96
N SER A 144 2.39 5.93 14.20
CA SER A 144 1.13 6.60 13.85
C SER A 144 1.01 6.78 12.34
N THR A 145 0.36 5.82 11.67
CA THR A 145 -0.09 6.00 10.28
C THR A 145 -1.07 7.18 10.18
N GLU A 146 -1.86 7.41 11.24
CA GLU A 146 -2.76 8.55 11.33
C GLU A 146 -2.03 9.89 11.19
N GLU A 147 -0.88 10.04 11.85
CA GLU A 147 -0.09 11.28 11.75
C GLU A 147 0.44 11.47 10.33
N LEU A 148 0.93 10.40 9.72
CA LEU A 148 1.42 10.46 8.34
C LEU A 148 0.30 10.91 7.38
N ILE A 149 -0.90 10.37 7.54
CA ILE A 149 -2.05 10.74 6.69
C ILE A 149 -2.49 12.19 6.97
N SER A 150 -2.67 12.56 8.23
CA SER A 150 -3.31 13.83 8.60
C SER A 150 -2.36 15.03 8.62
N CYS A 151 -1.08 14.84 8.91
CA CYS A 151 -0.12 15.93 9.16
C CYS A 151 0.97 16.10 8.09
N SER A 152 1.12 15.16 7.15
CA SER A 152 2.18 15.25 6.13
C SER A 152 1.90 16.29 5.05
N GLY A 153 0.63 16.60 4.79
CA GLY A 153 0.21 17.44 3.67
C GLY A 153 0.45 16.80 2.30
N ILE A 154 0.81 15.51 2.26
CA ILE A 154 0.95 14.71 1.04
C ILE A 154 -0.43 14.49 0.45
N LYS A 155 -0.55 14.65 -0.87
CA LYS A 155 -1.80 14.49 -1.60
C LYS A 155 -1.62 13.43 -2.66
N GLU A 156 -2.63 12.59 -2.79
CA GLU A 156 -2.79 11.70 -3.93
C GLU A 156 -2.97 12.51 -5.22
N ASP A 157 -2.46 11.98 -6.31
CA ASP A 157 -2.74 12.49 -7.65
C ASP A 157 -4.14 12.07 -8.15
N GLU A 158 -4.47 12.43 -9.39
CA GLU A 158 -5.77 12.11 -10.00
C GLU A 158 -6.02 10.60 -10.18
N PHE A 159 -4.99 9.77 -10.03
CA PHE A 159 -5.05 8.32 -10.10
C PHE A 159 -4.96 7.64 -8.72
N GLY A 160 -5.02 8.42 -7.63
CA GLY A 160 -4.92 7.91 -6.26
C GLY A 160 -3.49 7.56 -5.84
N SER A 161 -2.47 7.94 -6.62
CA SER A 161 -1.07 7.59 -6.35
C SER A 161 -0.34 8.69 -5.59
N VAL A 162 0.62 8.28 -4.75
CA VAL A 162 1.50 9.17 -3.99
C VAL A 162 2.94 8.95 -4.45
N ASN A 163 3.70 10.04 -4.55
CA ASN A 163 5.14 9.93 -4.80
C ASN A 163 5.89 9.58 -3.51
N ASP A 164 6.41 8.35 -3.45
CA ASP A 164 7.14 7.78 -2.32
C ASP A 164 8.27 8.66 -1.79
N TYR A 165 8.93 9.44 -2.65
CA TYR A 165 9.98 10.37 -2.21
C TYR A 165 9.48 11.32 -1.12
N TYR A 166 8.26 11.86 -1.26
CA TYR A 166 7.70 12.78 -0.27
C TYR A 166 7.38 12.09 1.04
N VAL A 167 6.92 10.85 0.99
CA VAL A 167 6.64 10.04 2.18
C VAL A 167 7.92 9.80 2.96
N TRP A 168 8.95 9.27 2.32
CA TRP A 168 10.22 8.97 2.99
C TRP A 168 10.98 10.23 3.42
N GLU A 169 10.89 11.34 2.67
CA GLU A 169 11.41 12.64 3.12
C GLU A 169 10.67 13.16 4.36
N TYR A 170 9.35 12.97 4.44
CA TYR A 170 8.59 13.35 5.63
C TYR A 170 9.06 12.54 6.86
N LEU A 171 9.19 11.22 6.74
CA LEU A 171 9.68 10.35 7.81
C LEU A 171 11.10 10.70 8.27
N LYS A 172 11.93 11.22 7.37
CA LYS A 172 13.29 11.68 7.68
C LYS A 172 13.32 13.00 8.44
N ASN A 173 12.55 13.98 7.95
CA ASN A 173 12.61 15.35 8.45
C ASN A 173 11.71 15.56 9.68
N HIS A 174 10.52 14.95 9.70
CA HIS A 174 9.52 15.07 10.76
C HIS A 174 9.46 13.82 11.63
N GLY A 175 9.45 12.64 11.01
CA GLY A 175 9.21 11.39 11.72
C GLY A 175 7.74 11.21 12.08
N LEU A 176 7.47 10.26 12.96
CA LEU A 176 6.13 9.94 13.45
C LEU A 176 6.16 9.65 14.95
N VAL A 177 5.09 9.99 15.65
CA VAL A 177 4.78 9.48 16.99
C VAL A 177 4.37 8.01 16.95
N SER A 178 4.32 7.37 18.11
CA SER A 178 3.74 6.04 18.27
C SER A 178 2.23 6.05 18.01
N GLY A 179 1.70 4.97 17.45
CA GLY A 179 0.28 4.87 17.13
C GLY A 179 -0.17 3.44 16.90
N GLY A 180 -1.18 3.03 17.67
CA GLY A 180 -1.78 1.70 17.58
C GLY A 180 -2.91 1.58 16.54
N LYS A 181 -3.58 0.43 16.62
CA LYS A 181 -4.73 0.08 15.77
C LYS A 181 -5.96 0.92 16.13
N TYR A 182 -6.94 0.92 15.23
CA TYR A 182 -8.25 1.50 15.46
C TYR A 182 -8.88 1.04 16.77
N ASN A 183 -9.55 1.97 17.46
CA ASN A 183 -10.25 1.73 18.74
C ASN A 183 -9.33 1.16 19.84
N THR A 184 -8.06 1.61 19.87
CA THR A 184 -7.13 1.31 20.97
C THR A 184 -6.61 2.61 21.57
N ASN A 185 -6.04 2.54 22.79
CA ASN A 185 -5.32 3.65 23.41
C ASN A 185 -3.79 3.46 23.32
N ASN A 186 -3.34 2.63 22.38
CA ASN A 186 -1.93 2.27 22.25
C ASN A 186 -1.17 3.37 21.51
N GLY A 187 -0.07 3.83 22.09
CA GLY A 187 0.74 4.91 21.54
C GLY A 187 0.10 6.29 21.67
N CYS A 188 0.75 7.29 21.09
CA CYS A 188 0.32 8.68 21.12
C CYS A 188 -0.94 8.91 20.26
N GLN A 189 -0.92 8.41 19.02
CA GLN A 189 -1.97 8.63 18.01
C GLN A 189 -2.37 7.31 17.34
N PRO A 190 -3.21 6.49 18.01
CA PRO A 190 -3.79 5.31 17.39
C PRO A 190 -4.69 5.69 16.21
N SER A 191 -4.76 4.83 15.19
CA SER A 191 -5.58 5.08 13.99
C SER A 191 -7.03 5.42 14.35
N LYS A 192 -7.60 6.42 13.68
CA LYS A 192 -9.04 6.70 13.79
C LYS A 192 -9.85 6.15 12.61
N ILE A 193 -9.17 5.47 11.68
CA ILE A 193 -9.77 4.90 10.49
C ILE A 193 -10.34 3.53 10.87
N PRO A 194 -11.67 3.32 10.76
CA PRO A 194 -12.26 2.04 11.07
C PRO A 194 -11.84 0.99 10.01
N PRO A 195 -11.68 -0.28 10.40
CA PRO A 195 -11.28 -1.37 9.51
C PRO A 195 -12.44 -1.82 8.60
N ILE A 196 -12.96 -0.91 7.75
CA ILE A 196 -14.12 -1.14 6.88
C ILE A 196 -13.71 -0.84 5.43
N GLY A 197 -13.86 -1.84 4.54
CA GLY A 197 -13.51 -1.86 3.11
C GLY A 197 -13.94 -0.64 2.27
N ASN A 198 -15.01 0.03 2.69
CA ASN A 198 -15.76 0.98 1.88
C ASN A 198 -15.85 2.36 2.54
N LEU A 199 -14.76 2.87 3.12
CA LEU A 199 -14.76 4.26 3.61
C LEU A 199 -14.57 5.20 2.41
N PRO A 200 -15.57 6.02 2.03
CA PRO A 200 -15.44 6.90 0.87
C PRO A 200 -14.24 7.84 1.02
N THR A 201 -13.53 8.08 -0.06
CA THR A 201 -12.39 9.01 -0.10
C THR A 201 -12.84 10.39 0.38
N GLY A 202 -12.19 10.94 1.40
CA GLY A 202 -12.56 12.24 2.00
C GLY A 202 -13.65 12.19 3.08
N SER A 203 -14.20 11.01 3.42
CA SER A 203 -15.12 10.86 4.58
C SER A 203 -14.46 11.09 5.92
N TYR A 204 -13.14 11.01 5.94
CA TYR A 204 -12.35 11.21 7.14
C TYR A 204 -11.80 12.64 7.11
N GLU A 205 -12.37 13.50 7.96
CA GLU A 205 -11.82 14.83 8.25
C GLU A 205 -10.47 14.66 8.96
N ASN A 206 -9.43 14.49 8.15
CA ASN A 206 -8.02 14.41 8.53
C ASN A 206 -7.53 15.76 9.07
N THR A 207 -8.04 16.20 10.22
CA THR A 207 -7.46 17.37 10.89
C THR A 207 -6.17 16.92 11.58
N CYS A 208 -5.03 17.48 11.16
CA CYS A 208 -3.76 17.26 11.83
C CYS A 208 -3.85 17.70 13.31
N GLU A 209 -3.79 16.74 14.23
CA GLU A 209 -3.78 17.00 15.66
C GLU A 209 -2.36 16.95 16.21
N LYS A 210 -1.87 18.06 16.76
CA LYS A 210 -0.52 18.11 17.38
C LYS A 210 -0.54 17.74 18.86
N ARG A 211 -1.14 16.60 19.17
CA ARG A 211 -1.29 16.07 20.54
C ARG A 211 -1.50 14.57 20.53
N CYS A 212 -1.16 13.91 21.64
CA CYS A 212 -1.57 12.53 21.87
C CYS A 212 -3.03 12.48 22.32
N TYR A 213 -3.78 11.52 21.80
CA TYR A 213 -5.16 11.23 22.20
C TYR A 213 -5.41 9.73 22.47
N GLY A 214 -4.44 8.86 22.19
CA GLY A 214 -4.46 7.46 22.65
C GLY A 214 -4.00 7.38 24.10
N ASN A 215 -2.68 7.37 24.30
CA ASN A 215 -2.08 7.46 25.62
C ASN A 215 -1.68 8.91 25.96
N ASN A 216 -2.46 9.53 26.83
CA ASN A 216 -2.28 10.92 27.26
C ASN A 216 -1.05 11.15 28.17
N THR A 217 -0.35 10.09 28.61
CA THR A 217 0.90 10.25 29.37
C THR A 217 2.11 10.50 28.48
N ILE A 218 1.99 10.25 27.17
CA ILE A 218 3.06 10.44 26.20
C ILE A 218 3.14 11.91 25.80
N ASN A 219 4.36 12.44 25.70
CA ASN A 219 4.59 13.79 25.19
C ASN A 219 4.72 13.75 23.66
N TYR A 220 3.74 14.33 22.95
CA TYR A 220 3.70 14.37 21.48
C TYR A 220 5.03 14.82 20.84
N ASN A 221 5.64 15.90 21.34
CA ASN A 221 6.86 16.44 20.74
C ASN A 221 8.10 15.55 20.97
N GLN A 222 8.10 14.72 22.02
CA GLN A 222 9.21 13.84 22.39
C GLN A 222 9.06 12.41 21.86
N ASP A 223 7.85 12.01 21.47
CA ASP A 223 7.56 10.65 21.00
C ASP A 223 7.91 10.43 19.52
N HIS A 224 8.23 11.50 18.79
CA HIS A 224 8.60 11.41 17.39
C HIS A 224 9.92 10.64 17.19
N VAL A 225 9.87 9.61 16.36
CA VAL A 225 11.06 8.93 15.84
C VAL A 225 11.21 9.18 14.35
N LYS A 226 12.46 9.33 13.90
CA LYS A 226 12.81 9.69 12.52
C LYS A 226 13.70 8.64 11.88
N ILE A 227 13.55 8.45 10.58
CA ILE A 227 14.56 7.69 9.82
C ILE A 227 15.80 8.55 9.62
N LYS A 228 16.96 7.91 9.54
CA LYS A 228 18.23 8.60 9.24
C LYS A 228 18.34 8.97 7.76
N ASN A 229 17.93 8.07 6.87
CA ASN A 229 17.97 8.26 5.43
C ASN A 229 17.00 7.30 4.72
N HIS A 230 16.71 7.57 3.45
CA HIS A 230 15.97 6.69 2.55
C HIS A 230 16.70 6.57 1.20
N TYR A 231 16.39 5.50 0.46
CA TYR A 231 17.02 5.19 -0.83
C TYR A 231 16.24 4.14 -1.61
N ASP A 232 16.44 4.13 -2.93
CA ASP A 232 15.96 3.07 -3.83
C ASP A 232 16.86 1.83 -3.74
N ILE A 233 16.25 0.66 -3.87
CA ILE A 233 16.91 -0.65 -3.85
C ILE A 233 16.77 -1.27 -5.23
N GLU A 234 17.91 -1.61 -5.84
CA GLU A 234 17.94 -2.33 -7.10
C GLU A 234 17.48 -3.78 -6.92
N TYR A 235 16.89 -4.35 -7.96
CA TYR A 235 16.33 -5.70 -7.92
C TYR A 235 17.31 -6.76 -7.40
N GLU A 236 18.58 -6.70 -7.83
CA GLU A 236 19.62 -7.65 -7.44
C GLU A 236 20.02 -7.55 -5.96
N ASP A 237 19.69 -6.45 -5.29
CA ASP A 237 20.05 -6.19 -3.90
C ASP A 237 18.88 -6.39 -2.92
N ILE A 238 17.64 -6.63 -3.40
CA ILE A 238 16.45 -6.78 -2.54
C ILE A 238 16.63 -7.90 -1.51
N GLN A 239 17.05 -9.10 -1.94
CA GLN A 239 17.21 -10.23 -1.02
C GLN A 239 18.22 -9.91 0.08
N ARG A 240 19.37 -9.33 -0.31
CA ARG A 240 20.42 -8.92 0.62
C ARG A 240 19.93 -7.83 1.57
N GLU A 241 19.17 -6.87 1.07
CA GLU A 241 18.60 -5.78 1.88
C GLU A 241 17.65 -6.34 2.94
N VAL A 242 16.73 -7.21 2.54
CA VAL A 242 15.74 -7.81 3.44
C VAL A 242 16.39 -8.68 4.49
N GLN A 243 17.37 -9.51 4.13
CA GLN A 243 18.06 -10.40 5.08
C GLN A 243 18.92 -9.66 6.10
N ASN A 244 19.46 -8.49 5.74
CA ASN A 244 20.34 -7.73 6.62
C ASN A 244 19.62 -6.67 7.45
N TYR A 245 18.61 -6.01 6.88
CA TYR A 245 17.99 -4.82 7.46
C TYR A 245 16.48 -4.95 7.69
N GLY A 246 15.87 -6.05 7.23
CA GLY A 246 14.46 -6.33 7.42
C GLY A 246 13.56 -5.85 6.27
N PRO A 247 12.24 -5.91 6.48
CA PRO A 247 11.23 -5.62 5.45
C PRO A 247 11.48 -4.31 4.69
N VAL A 248 11.01 -4.27 3.43
CA VAL A 248 11.13 -3.12 2.53
C VAL A 248 9.75 -2.78 1.96
N SER A 249 9.56 -1.55 1.51
CA SER A 249 8.36 -1.17 0.75
C SER A 249 8.54 -1.56 -0.72
N MET A 250 7.47 -2.04 -1.36
CA MET A 250 7.41 -2.26 -2.80
C MET A 250 6.01 -1.92 -3.30
N ALA A 251 5.92 -1.43 -4.53
CA ALA A 251 4.67 -1.29 -5.25
C ALA A 251 4.66 -2.28 -6.43
N PHE A 252 3.50 -2.87 -6.69
CA PHE A 252 3.27 -3.68 -7.88
C PHE A 252 1.87 -3.40 -8.42
N ARG A 253 1.67 -3.69 -9.71
CA ARG A 253 0.37 -3.49 -10.35
C ARG A 253 -0.53 -4.67 -10.02
N VAL A 254 -1.69 -4.38 -9.46
CA VAL A 254 -2.80 -5.33 -9.30
C VAL A 254 -3.60 -5.35 -10.59
N PHE A 255 -3.90 -6.55 -11.09
CA PHE A 255 -4.84 -6.73 -12.19
C PHE A 255 -6.21 -7.03 -11.59
N ASP A 256 -7.24 -6.42 -12.17
CA ASP A 256 -8.52 -6.29 -11.49
C ASP A 256 -9.10 -7.67 -11.10
N ASN A 257 -9.00 -8.72 -11.93
CA ASN A 257 -9.86 -9.90 -11.73
C ASN A 257 -9.25 -11.11 -10.97
N ASP A 258 -7.96 -11.11 -10.65
CA ASP A 258 -7.29 -12.32 -10.13
C ASP A 258 -6.73 -12.15 -8.73
N PHE A 259 -6.12 -11.01 -8.41
CA PHE A 259 -5.44 -10.81 -7.15
C PHE A 259 -6.38 -10.84 -5.95
N PHE A 260 -7.58 -10.25 -6.07
CA PHE A 260 -8.58 -10.25 -4.99
C PHE A 260 -9.17 -11.62 -4.72
N LEU A 261 -8.96 -12.57 -5.63
CA LEU A 261 -9.39 -13.95 -5.47
C LEU A 261 -8.30 -14.84 -4.85
N TYR A 262 -7.07 -14.34 -4.66
CA TYR A 262 -5.95 -15.11 -4.11
C TYR A 262 -6.23 -15.62 -2.69
N LYS A 263 -6.03 -16.92 -2.44
CA LYS A 263 -6.18 -17.56 -1.12
C LYS A 263 -4.89 -18.15 -0.57
N SER A 264 -4.10 -18.79 -1.42
CA SER A 264 -2.84 -19.45 -1.02
C SER A 264 -1.98 -19.77 -2.24
N GLY A 265 -0.68 -19.88 -2.04
CA GLY A 265 0.32 -20.30 -3.02
C GLY A 265 1.72 -20.27 -2.42
#